data_AF-A0A1H0EUR3-F1
#
_entry.id   AF-A0A1H0EUR3-F1
#
_cell.length_a   1.000
_cell.length_b   1.000
_cell.length_c   1.000
_cell.angle_alpha   90.00
_cell.angle_beta   90.00
_cell.angle_gamma   90.00
#
_symmetry.space_group_name_H-M   'P 1'
#
loop_
_entity.id
_entity.type
_entity.pdbx_description
1 polymer ?
#
loop_
_entity_poly.entity_id
_entity_poly.type
_entity_poly.pdbx_seq_one_letter_code
_entity_poly.pdbx_strand_id
1 'polypeptide(L)'
;MDFFSLPKFFHGRKPKIERNNHETEVLAHHIKSPKSPLNERILWSIFRELSTKEPNLPYKKLNLKQSLLKHVSYGLNFEESLTYRELDIFPQKPFIKVLLIDSSFSMKAALDDILNIIEKSTYHIMFYHDVDLHDYSFKKPSKIKFIGGTSHAKPLKRIHQVSEDLGVVLQIEHISDAEISNRDQLETYQIIKKIDHGSSEYELIMPAYFKT
;
A
#
# COMPACT_ATOMS: atom_id res chain seq x y z
N MET A 1 -3.69 31.28 5.50
CA MET A 1 -2.31 31.37 5.98
C MET A 1 -2.12 30.28 7.03
N ASP A 2 -1.39 29.25 6.62
CA ASP A 2 -0.51 28.34 7.36
C ASP A 2 -0.94 27.81 8.73
N PHE A 3 -1.42 26.56 8.74
CA PHE A 3 -1.19 25.61 9.83
C PHE A 3 -0.29 24.49 9.32
N PHE A 4 1.00 24.77 9.17
CA PHE A 4 2.02 23.72 9.04
C PHE A 4 2.18 23.05 10.42
N SER A 5 1.52 21.92 10.63
CA SER A 5 1.86 21.03 11.74
C SER A 5 3.24 20.41 11.47
N LEU A 6 4.23 20.80 12.28
CA LEU A 6 5.57 20.22 12.29
C LEU A 6 5.52 18.68 12.42
N PRO A 7 6.47 17.94 11.82
CA PRO A 7 6.51 16.49 11.92
C PRO A 7 6.76 16.05 13.37
N LYS A 8 5.99 15.07 13.84
CA LYS A 8 6.24 14.40 15.13
C LYS A 8 7.54 13.60 15.02
N PHE A 9 8.59 14.09 15.67
CA PHE A 9 9.87 13.39 15.83
C PHE A 9 9.70 12.20 16.78
N PHE A 10 9.54 10.99 16.26
CA PHE A 10 9.66 9.77 17.06
C PHE A 10 11.14 9.50 17.32
N HIS A 11 11.58 9.74 18.56
CA HIS A 11 12.90 9.33 19.01
C HIS A 11 12.87 7.82 19.27
N GLY A 12 13.33 7.05 18.30
CA GLY A 12 13.72 5.66 18.53
C GLY A 12 14.80 5.60 19.60
N ARG A 13 14.76 4.58 20.45
CA ARG A 13 15.76 4.36 21.50
C ARG A 13 17.16 4.39 20.88
N LYS A 14 18.08 5.13 21.51
CA LYS A 14 19.50 5.13 21.12
C LYS A 14 19.97 3.68 21.02
N PRO A 15 20.65 3.27 19.94
CA PRO A 15 21.21 1.93 19.85
C PRO A 15 22.14 1.74 21.04
N LYS A 16 21.88 0.71 21.86
CA LYS A 16 22.88 0.25 22.82
C LYS A 16 24.00 -0.37 22.00
N ILE A 17 25.01 0.45 21.69
CA ILE A 17 26.28 -0.02 21.15
C ILE A 17 26.93 -0.82 22.28
N GLU A 18 26.73 -2.13 22.31
CA GLU A 18 27.65 -3.02 23.00
C GLU A 18 28.99 -2.89 22.28
N ARG A 19 29.92 -2.16 22.91
CA ARG A 19 31.31 -2.03 22.45
C ARG A 19 32.01 -3.38 22.60
N ASN A 20 31.75 -4.28 21.67
CA ASN A 20 32.70 -5.33 21.35
C ASN A 20 33.70 -4.71 20.37
N ASN A 21 34.89 -4.42 20.90
CA ASN A 21 36.04 -3.93 20.17
C ASN A 21 36.48 -5.00 19.15
N HIS A 22 35.84 -5.02 17.99
CA HIS A 22 36.46 -5.48 16.76
C HIS A 22 36.09 -4.49 15.67
N GLU A 23 37.10 -3.72 15.28
CA GLU A 23 37.16 -2.98 14.03
C GLU A 23 36.72 -3.90 12.91
N THR A 24 35.44 -3.81 12.55
CA THR A 24 34.93 -4.43 11.35
C THR A 24 34.67 -3.27 10.43
N GLU A 25 35.59 -3.08 9.48
CA GLU A 25 35.39 -2.22 8.32
C GLU A 25 33.96 -2.43 7.83
N VAL A 26 33.14 -1.37 7.89
CA VAL A 26 31.81 -1.34 7.30
C VAL A 26 32.00 -1.26 5.79
N LEU A 27 32.48 -2.35 5.22
CA LEU A 27 32.30 -2.68 3.82
C LEU A 27 30.79 -2.73 3.62
N ALA A 28 30.30 -1.90 2.71
CA ALA A 28 28.96 -1.97 2.15
C ALA A 28 28.77 -3.32 1.44
N HIS A 29 28.68 -4.39 2.23
CA HIS A 29 28.25 -5.68 1.75
C HIS A 29 26.77 -5.53 1.44
N HIS A 30 26.47 -5.52 0.14
CA HIS A 30 25.15 -5.90 -0.36
C HIS A 30 24.73 -7.18 0.36
N ILE A 31 23.92 -7.04 1.43
CA ILE A 31 23.29 -8.17 2.09
C ILE A 31 22.38 -8.79 1.04
N LYS A 32 22.84 -9.90 0.44
CA LYS A 32 22.01 -10.69 -0.45
C LYS A 32 20.90 -11.29 0.41
N SER A 33 19.65 -10.89 0.15
CA SER A 33 18.51 -11.54 0.78
C SER A 33 18.61 -13.06 0.52
N PRO A 34 18.42 -13.90 1.54
CA PRO A 34 18.49 -15.35 1.38
C PRO A 34 17.31 -15.93 0.58
N LYS A 35 16.29 -15.11 0.23
CA LYS A 35 15.17 -15.50 -0.64
C LYS A 35 15.29 -14.86 -2.02
N SER A 36 14.79 -15.57 -3.03
CA SER A 36 14.63 -15.00 -4.37
C SER A 36 13.63 -13.84 -4.31
N PRO A 37 14.03 -12.62 -4.72
CA PRO A 37 13.12 -11.49 -4.81
C PRO A 37 11.94 -11.83 -5.72
N LEU A 38 10.78 -11.25 -5.41
CA LEU A 38 9.61 -11.31 -6.27
C LEU A 38 9.98 -10.74 -7.64
N ASN A 39 9.74 -11.51 -8.70
CA ASN A 39 10.06 -11.08 -10.06
C ASN A 39 9.15 -9.91 -10.49
N GLU A 40 9.71 -8.92 -11.19
CA GLU A 40 8.94 -7.77 -11.69
C GLU A 40 7.75 -8.16 -12.56
N ARG A 41 7.89 -9.20 -13.39
CA ARG A 41 6.77 -9.69 -14.22
C ARG A 41 5.62 -10.20 -13.37
N ILE A 42 5.93 -10.84 -12.24
CA ILE A 42 4.94 -11.37 -11.31
C ILE A 42 4.25 -10.19 -10.59
N LEU A 43 5.04 -9.24 -10.08
CA LEU A 43 4.52 -8.02 -9.45
C LEU A 43 3.55 -7.28 -10.38
N TRP A 44 3.95 -7.06 -11.63
CA TRP A 44 3.11 -6.48 -12.67
C TRP A 44 1.83 -7.27 -12.92
N SER A 45 1.91 -8.60 -13.05
CA SER A 45 0.72 -9.42 -13.29
C SER A 45 -0.30 -9.34 -12.16
N ILE A 46 0.16 -9.25 -10.91
CA ILE A 46 -0.72 -9.17 -9.75
C ILE A 46 -1.49 -7.84 -9.75
N PHE A 47 -0.79 -6.72 -9.93
CA PHE A 47 -1.43 -5.41 -9.96
C PHE A 47 -2.40 -5.30 -11.14
N ARG A 48 -2.02 -5.85 -12.30
CA ARG A 48 -2.89 -5.86 -13.48
C ARG A 48 -4.16 -6.68 -13.27
N GLU A 49 -4.08 -7.82 -12.59
CA GLU A 49 -5.27 -8.64 -12.29
C GLU A 49 -6.24 -7.91 -11.35
N LEU A 50 -5.70 -7.16 -10.39
CA LEU A 50 -6.52 -6.39 -9.45
C LEU A 50 -7.11 -5.14 -10.11
N SER A 51 -6.41 -4.52 -11.06
CA SER A 51 -6.87 -3.30 -11.74
C SER A 51 -8.00 -3.55 -12.76
N THR A 52 -8.14 -4.75 -13.29
CA THR A 52 -9.13 -5.08 -14.35
C THR A 52 -10.46 -5.61 -13.83
N LYS A 53 -10.61 -5.77 -12.50
CA LYS A 53 -11.81 -6.39 -11.88
C LYS A 53 -13.04 -5.49 -11.80
N GLU A 54 -12.95 -4.20 -12.10
CA GLU A 54 -14.14 -3.35 -12.17
C GLU A 54 -14.81 -3.44 -13.56
N PRO A 55 -16.03 -3.98 -13.66
CA PRO A 55 -16.76 -3.89 -14.90
C PRO A 55 -17.16 -2.42 -15.12
N ASN A 56 -16.79 -1.87 -16.27
CA ASN A 56 -17.41 -0.66 -16.84
C ASN A 56 -18.90 -0.95 -17.11
N LEU A 57 -19.71 -1.02 -16.05
CA LEU A 57 -21.15 -1.06 -16.18
C LEU A 57 -21.61 0.36 -16.55
N PRO A 58 -22.29 0.56 -17.70
CA PRO A 58 -22.80 1.86 -18.04
C PRO A 58 -23.84 2.28 -17.00
N TYR A 59 -23.46 3.24 -16.14
CA TYR A 59 -24.33 3.75 -15.11
C TYR A 59 -25.36 4.68 -15.74
N LYS A 60 -26.63 4.26 -15.73
CA LYS A 60 -27.75 5.00 -16.29
C LYS A 60 -28.52 5.68 -15.16
N LYS A 61 -28.63 7.01 -15.21
CA LYS A 61 -29.43 7.78 -14.25
C LYS A 61 -30.78 8.13 -14.86
N LEU A 62 -31.86 7.91 -14.12
CA LEU A 62 -33.19 8.31 -14.55
C LEU A 62 -33.26 9.84 -14.70
N ASN A 63 -33.65 10.31 -15.89
CA ASN A 63 -33.98 11.69 -16.14
C ASN A 63 -35.45 11.92 -15.79
N LEU A 64 -35.73 12.19 -14.52
CA LEU A 64 -37.09 12.37 -14.00
C LEU A 64 -37.87 13.45 -14.78
N LYS A 65 -37.21 14.55 -15.13
CA LYS A 65 -37.83 15.66 -15.86
C LYS A 65 -38.31 15.23 -17.24
N GLN A 66 -37.45 14.59 -18.05
CA GLN A 66 -37.85 14.07 -19.37
C GLN A 66 -38.88 12.94 -19.24
N SER A 67 -38.75 12.09 -18.22
CA SER A 67 -39.68 10.97 -18.02
C SER A 67 -41.09 11.47 -17.70
N LEU A 68 -41.22 12.44 -16.78
CA LEU A 68 -42.49 13.08 -16.46
C LEU A 68 -43.03 13.89 -17.64
N LEU A 69 -42.16 14.59 -18.38
CA LEU A 69 -42.58 15.31 -19.57
C LEU A 69 -43.18 14.36 -20.61
N LYS A 70 -42.53 13.21 -20.85
CA LYS A 70 -43.06 12.20 -21.78
C LYS A 70 -44.40 11.63 -21.32
N HIS A 71 -44.51 11.30 -20.04
CA HIS A 71 -45.73 10.80 -19.42
C HIS A 71 -46.90 11.77 -19.65
N VAL A 72 -46.68 13.05 -19.38
CA VAL A 72 -47.72 14.08 -19.50
C VAL A 72 -48.00 14.47 -20.95
N SER A 73 -46.96 14.63 -21.78
CA SER A 73 -47.10 15.13 -23.16
C SER A 73 -47.61 14.09 -24.14
N TYR A 74 -47.31 12.81 -23.93
CA TYR A 74 -47.69 11.73 -24.85
C TYR A 74 -48.73 10.77 -24.26
N GLY A 75 -49.14 10.95 -23.00
CA GLY A 75 -50.15 10.11 -22.33
C GLY A 75 -49.71 8.65 -22.14
N LEU A 76 -48.41 8.37 -22.22
CA LEU A 76 -47.84 7.04 -22.00
C LEU A 76 -47.89 6.68 -20.52
N ASN A 77 -47.93 5.39 -20.17
CA ASN A 77 -47.78 4.98 -18.78
C ASN A 77 -46.39 5.38 -18.25
N PHE A 78 -46.27 5.67 -16.95
CA PHE A 78 -45.02 6.20 -16.39
C PHE A 78 -43.83 5.26 -16.63
N GLU A 79 -44.05 3.94 -16.55
CA GLU A 79 -43.06 2.90 -16.83
C GLU A 79 -42.53 2.96 -18.27
N GLU A 80 -43.40 3.25 -19.24
CA GLU A 80 -43.06 3.40 -20.66
C GLU A 80 -42.43 4.77 -20.97
N SER A 81 -42.56 5.71 -20.02
CA SER A 81 -42.06 7.08 -20.15
C SER A 81 -40.63 7.24 -19.63
N LEU A 82 -40.11 6.25 -18.90
CA LEU A 82 -38.80 6.30 -18.26
C LEU A 82 -37.68 6.57 -19.27
N THR A 83 -37.03 7.71 -19.09
CA THR A 83 -35.91 8.14 -19.93
C THR A 83 -34.66 8.17 -19.08
N TYR A 84 -33.65 7.41 -19.49
CA TYR A 84 -32.37 7.36 -18.79
C TYR A 84 -31.33 8.18 -19.55
N ARG A 85 -30.50 8.91 -18.81
CA ARG A 85 -29.30 9.56 -19.35
C ARG A 85 -28.09 8.70 -19.02
N GLU A 86 -27.25 8.47 -20.01
CA GLU A 86 -25.91 7.93 -19.81
C GLU A 86 -25.05 9.01 -19.13
N LEU A 87 -24.42 8.64 -18.01
CA LEU A 87 -23.44 9.47 -17.37
C LEU A 87 -22.07 9.05 -17.87
N ASP A 88 -21.28 10.03 -18.32
CA ASP A 88 -19.85 9.85 -18.47
C ASP A 88 -19.29 9.60 -17.08
N ILE A 89 -19.06 8.33 -16.75
CA ILE A 89 -18.29 7.97 -15.57
C ILE A 89 -16.85 8.30 -15.96
N PHE A 90 -16.26 9.33 -15.36
CA PHE A 90 -14.81 9.44 -15.35
C PHE A 90 -14.29 8.12 -14.75
N PRO A 91 -13.51 7.32 -15.50
CA PRO A 91 -13.07 6.02 -15.00
C PRO A 91 -12.35 6.28 -13.68
N GLN A 92 -12.94 5.79 -12.59
CA GLN A 92 -12.26 5.85 -11.31
C GLN A 92 -10.99 5.05 -11.48
N LYS A 93 -9.86 5.67 -11.14
CA LYS A 93 -8.59 4.93 -11.17
C LYS A 93 -8.75 3.73 -10.23
N PRO A 94 -8.39 2.52 -10.68
CA PRO A 94 -8.54 1.33 -9.86
C PRO A 94 -7.77 1.52 -8.54
N PHE A 95 -8.43 1.20 -7.44
CA PHE A 95 -7.88 1.38 -6.09
C PHE A 95 -7.36 0.05 -5.55
N ILE A 96 -6.12 0.03 -5.06
CA ILE A 96 -5.49 -1.16 -4.46
C ILE A 96 -4.94 -0.82 -3.07
N LYS A 97 -5.55 -1.44 -2.07
CA LYS A 97 -5.07 -1.47 -0.68
C LYS A 97 -4.02 -2.58 -0.48
N VAL A 98 -2.80 -2.17 -0.14
CA VAL A 98 -1.60 -3.00 0.07
C VAL A 98 -1.23 -3.00 1.55
N LEU A 99 -0.98 -4.18 2.10
CA LEU A 99 -0.27 -4.32 3.38
C LEU A 99 1.18 -4.70 3.10
N LEU A 100 2.12 -3.89 3.56
CA LEU A 100 3.55 -4.17 3.49
C LEU A 100 4.03 -4.55 4.90
N ILE A 101 4.66 -5.71 5.05
CA ILE A 101 5.12 -6.21 6.34
C ILE A 101 6.63 -6.37 6.31
N ASP A 102 7.30 -5.65 7.20
CA ASP A 102 8.71 -5.85 7.48
C ASP A 102 8.92 -7.21 8.14
N SER A 103 9.79 -7.99 7.52
CA SER A 103 10.16 -9.33 7.98
C SER A 103 11.52 -9.35 8.67
N SER A 104 12.06 -8.20 9.07
CA SER A 104 13.29 -8.11 9.86
C SER A 104 13.22 -8.95 11.16
N PHE A 105 14.37 -9.39 11.67
CA PHE A 105 14.41 -10.26 12.85
C PHE A 105 13.79 -9.64 14.11
N SER A 106 13.88 -8.33 14.27
CA SER A 106 13.26 -7.57 15.38
C SER A 106 11.75 -7.72 15.37
N MET A 107 11.13 -7.74 14.20
CA MET A 107 9.67 -7.87 14.03
C MET A 107 9.10 -9.20 14.53
N LYS A 108 9.95 -10.21 14.76
CA LYS A 108 9.53 -11.50 15.32
C LYS A 108 8.82 -11.35 16.67
N ALA A 109 9.27 -10.41 17.52
CA ALA A 109 8.68 -10.18 18.83
C ALA A 109 7.27 -9.55 18.75
N ALA A 110 6.97 -8.90 17.63
CA ALA A 110 5.68 -8.26 17.38
C ALA A 110 4.69 -9.14 16.59
N LEU A 111 5.00 -10.42 16.38
CA LEU A 111 4.19 -11.30 15.51
C LEU A 111 2.69 -11.30 15.89
N ASP A 112 2.36 -11.39 17.17
CA ASP A 112 0.97 -11.40 17.62
C ASP A 112 0.25 -10.07 17.33
N ASP A 113 0.93 -8.95 17.50
CA ASP A 113 0.41 -7.62 17.12
C ASP A 113 0.15 -7.54 15.61
N ILE A 114 1.09 -8.03 14.80
CA ILE A 114 0.98 -8.05 13.34
C ILE A 114 -0.23 -8.89 12.92
N LEU A 115 -0.39 -10.08 13.50
CA LEU A 115 -1.54 -10.95 13.23
C LEU A 115 -2.85 -10.26 13.61
N ASN A 116 -2.93 -9.63 14.78
CA ASN A 116 -4.10 -8.87 15.21
C ASN A 116 -4.46 -7.72 14.26
N ILE A 117 -3.48 -7.02 13.68
CA ILE A 117 -3.72 -5.98 12.66
C ILE A 117 -4.33 -6.60 11.41
N ILE A 118 -3.76 -7.73 10.94
CA ILE A 118 -4.26 -8.46 9.78
C ILE A 118 -5.69 -8.95 9.98
N GLU A 119 -6.08 -9.32 11.21
CA GLU A 119 -7.45 -9.79 11.47
C GLU A 119 -8.50 -8.68 11.44
N LYS A 120 -8.12 -7.44 11.73
CA LYS A 120 -9.03 -6.29 11.87
C LYS A 120 -9.27 -5.55 10.55
N SER A 121 -8.42 -5.77 9.56
CA SER A 121 -8.42 -5.02 8.31
C SER A 121 -8.47 -5.93 7.09
N THR A 122 -9.07 -5.44 6.01
CA THR A 122 -9.10 -6.14 4.72
C THR A 122 -8.11 -5.50 3.76
N TYR A 123 -7.26 -6.31 3.14
CA TYR A 123 -6.26 -5.87 2.15
C TYR A 123 -6.44 -6.66 0.86
N HIS A 124 -6.15 -6.04 -0.29
CA HIS A 124 -6.19 -6.73 -1.58
C HIS A 124 -4.96 -7.62 -1.76
N ILE A 125 -3.82 -7.15 -1.25
CA ILE A 125 -2.55 -7.87 -1.27
C ILE A 125 -1.74 -7.58 -0.01
N MET A 126 -1.04 -8.60 0.45
CA MET A 126 -0.04 -8.51 1.51
C MET A 126 1.33 -8.85 0.94
N PHE A 127 2.32 -7.98 1.11
CA PHE A 127 3.72 -8.20 0.74
C PHE A 127 4.60 -8.33 1.98
N TYR A 128 5.59 -9.21 1.90
CA TYR A 128 6.68 -9.30 2.87
C TYR A 128 7.95 -8.74 2.26
N HIS A 129 8.69 -7.96 3.06
CA HIS A 129 9.99 -7.47 2.64
C HIS A 129 11.05 -7.55 3.73
N ASP A 130 12.30 -7.58 3.28
CA ASP A 130 13.51 -7.35 4.07
C ASP A 130 14.25 -6.18 3.41
N VAL A 131 15.25 -6.49 2.58
CA VAL A 131 15.88 -5.58 1.61
C VAL A 131 15.03 -5.48 0.34
N ASP A 132 14.29 -6.53 -0.02
CA ASP A 132 13.44 -6.58 -1.21
C ASP A 132 12.10 -7.27 -0.93
N LEU A 133 11.16 -7.15 -1.88
CA LEU A 133 9.91 -7.92 -1.86
C LEU A 133 10.24 -9.39 -2.15
N HIS A 134 9.76 -10.33 -1.33
CA HIS A 134 10.12 -11.74 -1.51
C HIS A 134 8.96 -12.73 -1.30
N ASP A 135 7.78 -12.28 -0.87
CA ASP A 135 6.60 -13.13 -0.73
C ASP A 135 5.33 -12.25 -0.78
N TYR A 136 4.21 -12.83 -1.24
CA TYR A 136 2.92 -12.17 -1.22
C TYR A 136 1.77 -13.15 -0.96
N SER A 137 0.72 -12.68 -0.30
CA SER A 137 -0.47 -13.48 -0.04
C SER A 137 -1.75 -12.69 -0.28
N PHE A 138 -2.74 -13.36 -0.86
CA PHE A 138 -4.12 -12.88 -0.96
C PHE A 138 -4.95 -13.22 0.31
N LYS A 139 -4.42 -14.06 1.21
CA LYS A 139 -5.10 -14.53 2.44
C LYS A 139 -4.21 -14.38 3.69
N LYS A 140 -4.79 -14.57 4.88
CA LYS A 140 -4.05 -14.51 6.16
C LYS A 140 -2.79 -15.40 6.12
N PRO A 141 -1.62 -14.90 6.53
CA PRO A 141 -0.41 -15.72 6.58
C PRO A 141 -0.59 -16.89 7.53
N SER A 142 -0.18 -18.07 7.08
CA SER A 142 -0.06 -19.22 7.96
C SER A 142 1.25 -19.20 8.76
N LYS A 143 2.36 -18.66 8.22
CA LYS A 143 3.64 -18.44 8.93
C LYS A 143 4.47 -17.31 8.30
N ILE A 144 4.58 -16.16 8.96
CA ILE A 144 5.54 -15.11 8.59
C ILE A 144 6.96 -15.61 8.91
N LYS A 145 7.87 -15.55 7.95
CA LYS A 145 9.28 -15.92 8.14
C LYS A 145 10.12 -14.66 8.28
N PHE A 146 10.69 -14.45 9.47
CA PHE A 146 11.56 -13.31 9.75
C PHE A 146 13.02 -13.59 9.35
N ILE A 147 13.68 -12.62 8.74
CA ILE A 147 14.98 -12.67 8.09
C ILE A 147 15.77 -11.39 8.43
N GLY A 148 17.09 -11.40 8.28
CA GLY A 148 17.94 -10.24 8.57
C GLY A 148 18.00 -9.23 7.43
N GLY A 149 18.16 -7.95 7.80
CA GLY A 149 18.25 -6.82 6.88
C GLY A 149 16.91 -6.12 6.67
N THR A 150 16.94 -4.81 6.46
CA THR A 150 15.76 -3.97 6.28
C THR A 150 16.06 -2.84 5.29
N SER A 151 15.24 -2.69 4.26
CA SER A 151 15.15 -1.50 3.41
C SER A 151 13.68 -1.22 3.15
N HIS A 152 13.27 0.02 3.36
CA HIS A 152 11.93 0.49 3.03
C HIS A 152 11.90 1.08 1.63
N ALA A 153 12.98 1.75 1.23
CA ALA A 153 13.03 2.48 -0.02
C ALA A 153 12.87 1.55 -1.23
N LYS A 154 13.60 0.43 -1.27
CA LYS A 154 13.58 -0.46 -2.44
C LYS A 154 12.20 -1.11 -2.66
N PRO A 155 11.56 -1.75 -1.66
CA PRO A 155 10.21 -2.30 -1.82
C PRO A 155 9.18 -1.25 -2.24
N LEU A 156 9.17 -0.09 -1.58
CA LEU A 156 8.22 0.99 -1.87
C LEU A 156 8.41 1.54 -3.28
N LYS A 157 9.65 1.71 -3.73
CA LYS A 157 9.95 2.16 -5.09
C LYS A 157 9.38 1.22 -6.15
N ARG A 158 9.53 -0.10 -5.94
CA ARG A 158 9.01 -1.12 -6.86
C ARG A 158 7.49 -1.10 -6.94
N ILE A 159 6.83 -1.06 -5.77
CA ILE A 159 5.37 -0.96 -5.68
C ILE A 159 4.87 0.31 -6.39
N HIS A 160 5.47 1.46 -6.07
CA HIS A 160 5.09 2.74 -6.64
C HIS A 160 5.25 2.76 -8.17
N GLN A 161 6.38 2.27 -8.69
CA GLN A 161 6.63 2.23 -10.13
C GLN A 161 5.56 1.42 -10.88
N VAL A 162 5.25 0.20 -10.41
CA VAL A 162 4.21 -0.64 -11.04
C VAL A 162 2.83 0.02 -10.96
N SER A 163 2.53 0.73 -9.87
CA SER A 163 1.25 1.44 -9.74
C SER A 163 1.12 2.64 -10.66
N GLU A 164 2.19 3.41 -10.86
CA GLU A 164 2.20 4.53 -11.80
C GLU A 164 2.02 4.04 -13.23
N ASP A 165 2.77 2.99 -13.60
CA ASP A 165 2.72 2.42 -14.95
C ASP A 165 1.32 1.85 -15.29
N LEU A 166 0.58 1.38 -14.29
CA LEU A 166 -0.80 0.86 -14.43
C LEU A 166 -1.89 1.89 -14.14
N GLY A 167 -1.54 3.11 -13.72
CA GLY A 167 -2.51 4.16 -13.37
C GLY A 167 -3.38 3.84 -12.15
N VAL A 168 -2.87 3.04 -11.21
CA VAL A 168 -3.56 2.56 -10.01
C VAL A 168 -3.40 3.55 -8.86
N VAL A 169 -4.45 3.74 -8.06
CA VAL A 169 -4.39 4.45 -6.77
C VAL A 169 -4.05 3.46 -5.67
N LEU A 170 -3.07 3.79 -4.82
CA LEU A 170 -2.59 2.92 -3.75
C LEU A 170 -2.97 3.43 -2.37
N GLN A 171 -3.33 2.52 -1.49
CA GLN A 171 -3.25 2.74 -0.05
C GLN A 171 -2.28 1.71 0.52
N ILE A 172 -1.13 2.15 1.01
CA ILE A 172 -0.11 1.28 1.60
C ILE A 172 -0.12 1.46 3.10
N GLU A 173 -0.48 0.41 3.83
CA GLU A 173 -0.21 0.31 5.25
C GLU A 173 1.07 -0.51 5.43
N HIS A 174 2.07 0.06 6.09
CA HIS A 174 3.38 -0.54 6.26
C HIS A 174 3.64 -0.85 7.73
N ILE A 175 3.76 -2.13 8.08
CA ILE A 175 4.08 -2.57 9.44
C ILE A 175 5.58 -2.77 9.57
N SER A 176 6.24 -1.93 10.36
CA SER A 176 7.69 -2.00 10.64
C SER A 176 8.02 -1.37 12.00
N ASP A 177 9.17 -1.73 12.57
CA ASP A 177 9.77 -1.08 13.73
C ASP A 177 10.51 0.23 13.37
N ALA A 178 10.58 0.55 12.07
CA ALA A 178 11.23 1.73 11.50
C ALA A 178 12.76 1.81 11.68
N GLU A 179 13.42 0.70 12.04
CA GLU A 179 14.87 0.65 12.20
C GLU A 179 15.58 0.48 10.84
N ILE A 180 15.80 1.59 10.15
CA ILE A 180 16.51 1.64 8.86
C ILE A 180 17.64 2.67 8.85
N SER A 181 18.62 2.48 7.95
CA SER A 181 19.76 3.40 7.82
C SER A 181 19.33 4.82 7.42
N ASN A 182 20.08 5.85 7.85
CA ASN A 182 19.77 7.26 7.51
C ASN A 182 19.64 7.51 5.99
N ARG A 183 20.43 6.80 5.18
CA ARG A 183 20.34 6.88 3.73
C ARG A 183 18.99 6.33 3.23
N ASP A 184 18.62 5.14 3.68
CA ASP A 184 17.35 4.50 3.31
C ASP A 184 16.15 5.31 3.81
N GLN A 185 16.26 5.97 4.97
CA GLN A 185 15.24 6.88 5.49
C GLN A 185 14.98 8.06 4.53
N LEU A 186 16.04 8.70 4.04
CA LEU A 186 15.92 9.82 3.13
C LEU A 186 15.30 9.38 1.79
N GLU A 187 15.74 8.26 1.24
CA GLU A 187 15.20 7.70 0.00
C GLU A 187 13.72 7.30 0.18
N THR A 188 13.39 6.67 1.30
CA THR A 188 12.01 6.30 1.67
C THR A 188 11.11 7.51 1.76
N TYR A 189 11.56 8.58 2.43
CA TYR A 189 10.80 9.83 2.54
C TYR A 189 10.49 10.45 1.18
N GLN A 190 11.45 10.43 0.25
CA GLN A 190 11.24 10.92 -1.11
C GLN A 190 10.20 10.09 -1.88
N ILE A 191 10.18 8.77 -1.67
CA ILE A 191 9.21 7.88 -2.31
C ILE A 191 7.82 8.07 -1.70
N ILE A 192 7.71 8.13 -0.37
CA ILE A 192 6.45 8.39 0.34
C ILE A 192 5.82 9.69 -0.16
N LYS A 193 6.61 10.76 -0.30
CA LYS A 193 6.11 12.02 -0.88
C LYS A 193 5.52 11.89 -2.27
N LYS A 194 6.06 10.99 -3.10
CA LYS A 194 5.52 10.73 -4.44
C LYS A 194 4.24 9.91 -4.37
N ILE A 195 4.17 8.94 -3.45
CA ILE A 195 2.98 8.13 -3.20
C ILE A 195 1.85 9.02 -2.66
N ASP A 196 2.10 9.83 -1.63
CA ASP A 196 1.11 10.74 -1.03
C ASP A 196 0.71 11.89 -1.96
N HIS A 197 1.39 12.08 -3.09
CA HIS A 197 1.03 13.10 -4.06
C HIS A 197 -0.13 12.61 -4.93
N GLY A 198 -1.35 13.00 -4.58
CA GLY A 198 -2.56 12.74 -5.37
C GLY A 198 -3.65 12.08 -4.55
N SER A 199 -4.14 10.92 -5.01
CA SER A 199 -5.18 10.13 -4.33
C SER A 199 -4.64 8.89 -3.61
N SER A 200 -3.34 8.63 -3.72
CA SER A 200 -2.68 7.51 -3.06
C SER A 200 -2.20 7.92 -1.67
N GLU A 201 -2.10 6.97 -0.74
CA GLU A 201 -1.80 7.21 0.68
C GLU A 201 -0.81 6.17 1.21
N TYR A 202 0.11 6.62 2.07
CA TYR A 202 1.01 5.76 2.83
C TYR A 202 0.87 5.98 4.34
N GLU A 203 0.75 4.89 5.10
CA GLU A 203 0.74 4.90 6.56
C GLU A 203 1.78 3.93 7.12
N LEU A 204 2.63 4.42 8.04
CA LEU A 204 3.55 3.58 8.81
C LEU A 204 2.90 3.18 10.15
N ILE A 205 2.74 1.88 10.36
CA ILE A 205 2.17 1.27 11.55
C ILE A 205 3.29 0.62 12.35
N MET A 206 3.65 1.24 13.48
CA MET A 206 4.53 0.59 14.45
C MET A 206 3.72 -0.35 15.37
N PRO A 207 4.08 -1.63 15.49
CA PRO A 207 3.48 -2.54 16.46
C PRO A 207 3.57 -2.01 17.90
N ALA A 208 2.63 -2.40 18.76
CA ALA A 208 2.56 -1.90 20.13
C ALA A 208 3.82 -2.28 20.93
N TYR A 209 4.37 -3.47 20.65
CA TYR A 209 5.65 -3.93 21.20
C TYR A 209 6.79 -2.89 21.12
N PHE A 210 6.84 -2.09 20.05
CA PHE A 210 7.93 -1.11 19.83
C PHE A 210 7.61 0.31 20.33
N LYS A 211 6.39 0.56 20.84
CA LYS A 211 5.97 1.89 21.32
C LYS A 211 6.36 2.17 22.78
N THR A 212 6.93 1.19 23.47
CA THR A 212 7.40 1.27 24.87
C THR A 212 8.88 1.59 24.95
#